data_AF-A0A842UF12-F1
#
_entry.id   AF-A0A842UF12-F1
#
_cell.length_a   1.000
_cell.length_b   1.000
_cell.length_c   1.000
_cell.angle_alpha   90.00
_cell.angle_beta   90.00
_cell.angle_gamma   90.00
#
_symmetry.space_group_name_H-M   'P 1'
#
loop_
_entity.id
_entity.type
_entity.pdbx_description
1 polymer ?
#
loop_
_entity_poly.entity_id
_entity_poly.type
_entity_poly.pdbx_seq_one_letter_code
_entity_poly.pdbx_strand_id
1 'polypeptide(L)'
;MTQIARFLCDKDYILRSGAAVGADAAFEAGVCRGCMKEIYLPWKGFNLHHSNLYNISSEAYALAAEFHPAWGKLSNGPRELIARNGYQVLGYDLHTPSDFVVCWTPKGKTVGGTGQAIRIAQAHGIPVFNLGRDKDLDFLKECIKTNQIFISK
;
A
#
# COMPACT_ATOMS: atom_id res chain seq x y z
N MET A 1 3.86 -9.87 8.12
CA MET A 1 3.95 -8.41 7.87
C MET A 1 3.94 -7.58 9.16
N THR A 2 3.31 -8.03 10.24
CA THR A 2 3.27 -7.32 11.54
C THR A 2 4.65 -6.93 12.10
N GLN A 3 5.66 -7.81 12.00
CA GLN A 3 7.02 -7.50 12.46
C GLN A 3 7.68 -6.38 11.62
N ILE A 4 7.44 -6.38 10.31
CA ILE A 4 7.93 -5.32 9.40
C ILE A 4 7.28 -3.99 9.79
N ALA A 5 5.97 -3.98 10.03
CA ALA A 5 5.25 -2.77 10.43
C ALA A 5 5.77 -2.18 11.76
N ARG A 6 6.03 -3.03 12.77
CA ARG A 6 6.62 -2.59 14.05
C ARG A 6 7.98 -1.94 13.84
N PHE A 7 8.86 -2.64 13.13
CA PHE A 7 10.19 -2.14 12.81
C PHE A 7 10.15 -0.78 12.11
N LEU A 8 9.29 -0.61 11.10
CA LEU A 8 9.15 0.66 10.38
C LEU A 8 8.55 1.77 11.25
N CYS A 9 7.58 1.43 12.10
CA CYS A 9 7.00 2.38 13.05
C CYS A 9 8.04 2.90 14.06
N ASP A 10 9.00 2.06 14.48
CA ASP A 10 10.10 2.45 15.37
C ASP A 10 11.16 3.33 14.67
N LYS A 11 11.09 3.42 13.32
CA LYS A 11 11.92 4.29 12.48
C LYS A 11 11.14 5.51 11.97
N ASP A 12 10.02 5.83 12.61
CA ASP A 12 9.14 6.96 12.32
C ASP A 12 8.55 6.97 10.89
N TYR A 13 8.40 5.79 10.27
CA TYR A 13 7.62 5.66 9.04
C TYR A 13 6.12 5.63 9.33
N ILE A 14 5.35 6.28 8.46
CA ILE A 14 3.88 6.26 8.48
C ILE A 14 3.39 5.16 7.55
N LEU A 15 2.48 4.31 8.03
CA LEU A 15 1.83 3.29 7.21
C LEU A 15 0.69 3.92 6.38
N ARG A 16 0.77 3.82 5.06
CA ARG A 16 -0.38 4.05 4.17
C ARG A 16 -0.95 2.70 3.72
N SER A 17 -2.20 2.40 4.08
CA SER A 17 -2.86 1.11 3.84
C SER A 17 -4.33 1.32 3.50
N GLY A 18 -5.14 0.26 3.37
CA GLY A 18 -6.58 0.44 3.23
C GLY A 18 -7.44 -0.74 3.64
N ALA A 19 -7.12 -1.32 4.79
CA ALA A 19 -7.99 -2.22 5.54
C ALA A 19 -8.50 -3.46 4.77
N ALA A 20 -7.81 -3.92 3.72
CA ALA A 20 -8.09 -5.22 3.14
C ALA A 20 -7.75 -6.36 4.13
N VAL A 21 -8.38 -7.52 3.96
CA VAL A 21 -7.97 -8.71 4.71
C VAL A 21 -6.56 -9.16 4.28
N GLY A 22 -5.82 -9.78 5.20
CA GLY A 22 -4.47 -10.28 4.92
C GLY A 22 -3.39 -9.20 5.13
N ALA A 23 -2.79 -8.71 4.04
CA ALA A 23 -1.60 -7.84 4.10
C ALA A 23 -1.86 -6.53 4.85
N ASP A 24 -2.89 -5.78 4.47
CA ASP A 24 -3.29 -4.53 5.10
C ASP A 24 -3.56 -4.76 6.60
N ALA A 25 -4.44 -5.72 6.95
CA ALA A 25 -4.74 -6.07 8.34
C ALA A 25 -3.48 -6.44 9.16
N ALA A 26 -2.56 -7.22 8.58
CA ALA A 26 -1.33 -7.64 9.26
C ALA A 26 -0.34 -6.48 9.47
N PHE A 27 -0.25 -5.53 8.53
CA PHE A 27 0.55 -4.31 8.67
C PHE A 27 -0.06 -3.39 9.73
N GLU A 28 -1.36 -3.13 9.65
CA GLU A 28 -2.07 -2.26 10.59
C GLU A 28 -1.96 -2.75 12.04
N ALA A 29 -2.08 -4.06 12.27
CA ALA A 29 -1.91 -4.67 13.58
C ALA A 29 -0.49 -4.54 14.15
N GLY A 30 0.51 -4.25 13.30
CA GLY A 30 1.89 -4.06 13.72
C GLY A 30 2.25 -2.60 13.98
N VAL A 31 1.42 -1.64 13.60
CA VAL A 31 1.68 -0.23 13.92
C VAL A 31 1.38 0.01 15.40
N CYS A 32 2.41 0.31 16.20
CA CYS A 32 2.28 0.45 17.64
C CYS A 32 1.67 1.80 18.08
N ARG A 33 1.80 2.85 17.24
CA ARG A 33 1.25 4.19 17.50
C ARG A 33 0.17 4.50 16.48
N GLY A 34 -1.08 4.64 16.93
CA GLY A 34 -2.23 4.86 16.04
C GLY A 34 -2.12 6.09 15.13
N CYS A 35 -1.35 7.11 15.52
CA CYS A 35 -1.07 8.29 14.69
C CYS A 35 -0.12 8.03 13.50
N MET A 36 0.55 6.87 13.46
CA MET A 36 1.51 6.51 12.42
C MET A 36 0.87 5.69 11.30
N LYS A 37 -0.42 5.92 11.00
CA LYS A 37 -1.10 5.27 9.89
C LYS A 37 -2.20 6.11 9.24
N GLU A 38 -2.28 6.02 7.92
CA GLU A 38 -3.34 6.57 7.07
C GLU A 38 -4.03 5.38 6.38
N ILE A 39 -5.29 5.13 6.73
CA ILE A 39 -6.04 3.97 6.24
C ILE A 39 -7.11 4.43 5.28
N TYR A 40 -6.84 4.30 3.99
CA TYR A 40 -7.72 4.73 2.91
C TYR A 40 -8.75 3.64 2.59
N LEU A 41 -10.03 3.93 2.72
CA LEU A 41 -11.11 2.99 2.48
C LEU A 41 -11.75 3.24 1.12
N PRO A 42 -12.23 2.18 0.43
CA PRO A 42 -12.98 2.35 -0.80
C PRO A 42 -14.38 2.95 -0.56
N TRP A 43 -14.98 2.65 0.60
CA TRP A 43 -16.24 3.22 1.08
C TRP A 43 -16.28 3.20 2.61
N LYS A 44 -17.21 3.96 3.18
CA LYS A 44 -17.38 4.07 4.65
C LYS A 44 -17.66 2.70 5.27
N GLY A 45 -16.88 2.33 6.30
CA GLY A 45 -17.06 1.08 7.02
C GLY A 45 -16.56 -0.17 6.29
N PHE A 46 -15.75 -0.02 5.23
CA PHE A 46 -15.13 -1.16 4.55
C PHE A 46 -14.40 -2.06 5.56
N ASN A 47 -14.71 -3.36 5.55
CA ASN A 47 -14.23 -4.35 6.52
C ASN A 47 -14.38 -3.91 7.99
N LEU A 48 -15.50 -3.23 8.31
CA LEU A 48 -15.80 -2.70 9.64
C LEU A 48 -14.75 -1.68 10.16
N HIS A 49 -13.91 -1.14 9.27
CA HIS A 49 -12.88 -0.19 9.65
C HIS A 49 -13.46 1.22 9.87
N HIS A 50 -12.99 1.92 10.90
CA HIS A 50 -13.54 3.21 11.35
C HIS A 50 -12.81 4.45 10.79
N SER A 51 -11.91 4.27 9.81
CA SER A 51 -11.22 5.40 9.19
C SER A 51 -12.20 6.36 8.51
N ASN A 52 -11.90 7.65 8.59
CA ASN A 52 -12.64 8.70 7.89
C ASN A 52 -12.12 8.99 6.48
N LEU A 53 -11.05 8.32 6.05
CA LEU A 53 -10.45 8.48 4.72
C LEU A 53 -11.15 7.56 3.70
N TYR A 54 -12.44 7.80 3.42
CA TYR A 54 -13.25 6.97 2.52
C TYR A 54 -13.77 7.72 1.27
N ASN A 55 -13.35 8.97 1.09
CA ASN A 55 -13.77 9.79 -0.04
C ASN A 55 -12.78 9.63 -1.19
N ILE A 56 -13.20 8.98 -2.27
CA ILE A 56 -12.39 8.81 -3.48
C ILE A 56 -12.69 9.98 -4.43
N SER A 57 -11.66 10.76 -4.75
CA SER A 57 -11.72 11.86 -5.70
C SER A 57 -11.79 11.37 -7.15
N SER A 58 -12.28 12.22 -8.04
CA SER A 58 -12.24 11.98 -9.49
C SER A 58 -10.82 11.76 -10.01
N GLU A 59 -9.84 12.43 -9.41
CA GLU A 59 -8.42 12.25 -9.72
C GLU A 59 -7.92 10.85 -9.38
N ALA A 60 -8.29 10.29 -8.23
CA ALA A 60 -7.94 8.90 -7.90
C ALA A 60 -8.58 7.91 -8.89
N TYR A 61 -9.80 8.17 -9.35
CA TYR A 61 -10.42 7.38 -10.42
C TYR A 61 -9.69 7.51 -11.75
N ALA A 62 -9.25 8.71 -12.12
CA ALA A 62 -8.49 8.96 -13.35
C ALA A 62 -7.14 8.25 -13.31
N LEU A 63 -6.39 8.38 -12.21
CA LEU A 63 -5.14 7.68 -11.96
C LEU A 63 -5.36 6.15 -12.02
N ALA A 64 -6.44 5.65 -11.42
CA ALA A 64 -6.73 4.22 -11.50
C ALA A 64 -7.03 3.75 -12.92
N ALA A 65 -7.79 4.52 -13.68
CA ALA A 65 -8.11 4.22 -15.07
C ALA A 65 -6.87 4.19 -15.97
N GLU A 66 -5.92 5.09 -15.73
CA GLU A 66 -4.64 5.16 -16.43
C GLU A 66 -3.80 3.90 -16.23
N PHE A 67 -3.62 3.45 -14.99
CA PHE A 67 -2.72 2.34 -14.68
C PHE A 67 -3.37 0.96 -14.65
N HIS A 68 -4.71 0.86 -14.66
CA HIS A 68 -5.39 -0.44 -14.61
C HIS A 68 -5.56 -1.05 -16.02
N PRO A 69 -5.05 -2.28 -16.29
CA PRO A 69 -4.96 -2.85 -17.64
C PRO A 69 -6.31 -3.14 -18.30
N ALA A 70 -7.39 -3.17 -17.52
CA ALA A 70 -8.73 -3.47 -18.00
C ALA A 70 -9.79 -2.65 -17.26
N TRP A 71 -9.54 -1.36 -17.01
CA TRP A 71 -10.42 -0.49 -16.22
C TRP A 71 -11.89 -0.52 -16.67
N GLY A 72 -12.13 -0.47 -17.99
CA GLY A 72 -13.47 -0.50 -18.57
C GLY A 72 -14.27 -1.77 -18.26
N LYS A 73 -13.62 -2.87 -17.84
CA LYS A 73 -14.26 -4.14 -17.48
C LYS A 73 -14.66 -4.22 -16.00
N LEU A 74 -14.23 -3.27 -15.16
CA LEU A 74 -14.53 -3.27 -13.73
C LEU A 74 -15.93 -2.71 -13.46
N SER A 75 -16.65 -3.34 -12.53
CA SER A 75 -17.86 -2.79 -11.89
C SER A 75 -17.49 -1.77 -10.80
N ASN A 76 -18.48 -1.07 -10.23
CA ASN A 76 -18.25 0.06 -9.31
C ASN A 76 -17.40 -0.30 -8.07
N GLY A 77 -17.73 -1.39 -7.35
CA GLY A 77 -16.97 -1.78 -6.15
C GLY A 77 -15.47 -2.07 -6.44
N PRO A 78 -15.15 -2.90 -7.44
CA PRO A 78 -13.76 -3.07 -7.90
C PRO A 78 -13.09 -1.75 -8.34
N ARG A 79 -13.81 -0.83 -8.97
CA ARG A 79 -13.26 0.49 -9.31
C ARG A 79 -12.88 1.28 -8.07
N GLU A 80 -13.73 1.31 -7.05
CA GLU A 80 -13.45 1.98 -5.77
C GLU A 80 -12.24 1.37 -5.07
N LEU A 81 -12.15 0.04 -5.03
CA LEU A 81 -11.00 -0.68 -4.48
C LEU A 81 -9.69 -0.30 -5.18
N ILE A 82 -9.70 -0.24 -6.50
CA ILE A 82 -8.52 0.07 -7.31
C ILE A 82 -8.17 1.56 -7.24
N ALA A 83 -9.17 2.45 -7.27
CA ALA A 83 -8.99 3.90 -7.16
C ALA A 83 -8.34 4.30 -5.83
N ARG A 84 -8.79 3.70 -4.72
CA ARG A 84 -8.20 3.93 -3.40
C ARG A 84 -6.70 3.65 -3.36
N ASN A 85 -6.18 2.71 -4.16
CA ASN A 85 -4.76 2.35 -4.13
C ASN A 85 -3.84 3.52 -4.52
N GLY A 86 -4.34 4.53 -5.25
CA GLY A 86 -3.60 5.76 -5.51
C GLY A 86 -3.14 6.44 -4.22
N TYR A 87 -4.04 6.58 -3.25
CA TYR A 87 -3.71 7.21 -1.97
C TYR A 87 -2.68 6.44 -1.14
N GLN A 88 -2.66 5.11 -1.27
CA GLN A 88 -1.66 4.28 -0.58
C GLN A 88 -0.23 4.54 -1.09
N VAL A 89 -0.11 4.90 -2.37
CA VAL A 89 1.18 5.08 -3.05
C VAL A 89 1.60 6.55 -3.07
N LEU A 90 0.65 7.46 -3.25
CA LEU A 90 0.91 8.88 -3.50
C LEU A 90 0.34 9.81 -2.43
N GLY A 91 -0.16 9.27 -1.30
CA GLY A 91 -0.73 10.07 -0.22
C GLY A 91 -2.10 10.65 -0.57
N TYR A 92 -2.71 11.34 0.41
CA TYR A 92 -4.06 11.89 0.28
C TYR A 92 -4.22 12.91 -0.85
N ASP A 93 -3.14 13.65 -1.14
CA ASP A 93 -3.06 14.64 -2.21
C ASP A 93 -2.75 14.02 -3.59
N LEU A 94 -2.51 12.70 -3.66
CA LEU A 94 -2.08 11.99 -4.87
C LEU A 94 -0.77 12.52 -5.48
N HIS A 95 0.02 13.26 -4.70
CA HIS A 95 1.25 13.92 -5.14
C HIS A 95 2.42 13.74 -4.18
N THR A 96 2.18 13.27 -2.95
CA THR A 96 3.22 12.96 -1.96
C THR A 96 3.60 11.48 -2.03
N PRO A 97 4.62 11.09 -2.81
CA PRO A 97 4.99 9.68 -2.98
C PRO A 97 5.37 9.04 -1.65
N SER A 98 5.03 7.77 -1.49
CA SER A 98 5.57 6.93 -0.43
C SER A 98 7.06 6.68 -0.67
N ASP A 99 7.87 6.63 0.38
CA ASP A 99 9.31 6.32 0.28
C ASP A 99 9.56 4.96 -0.38
N PHE A 100 8.68 3.99 -0.13
CA PHE A 100 8.67 2.67 -0.76
C PHE A 100 7.31 2.00 -0.56
N VAL A 101 7.07 0.92 -1.31
CA VAL A 101 5.89 0.04 -1.17
C VAL A 101 6.33 -1.34 -0.72
N VAL A 102 5.71 -1.87 0.34
CA VAL A 102 5.84 -3.28 0.72
C VAL A 102 4.53 -4.00 0.41
N CYS A 103 4.61 -5.08 -0.36
CA CYS A 103 3.42 -5.85 -0.75
C CYS A 103 3.72 -7.35 -0.80
N TRP A 104 2.69 -8.15 -1.04
CA TRP A 104 2.86 -9.57 -1.38
C TRP A 104 1.94 -9.93 -2.54
N THR A 105 2.50 -10.65 -3.49
CA THR A 105 1.78 -11.24 -4.62
C THR A 105 2.42 -12.58 -4.97
N PRO A 106 1.68 -13.54 -5.53
CA PRO A 106 2.24 -14.83 -5.90
C PRO A 106 3.46 -14.68 -6.83
N LYS A 107 4.60 -15.26 -6.42
CA LYS A 107 5.89 -15.22 -7.15
C LYS A 107 6.41 -13.79 -7.42
N GLY A 108 5.94 -12.79 -6.69
CA GLY A 108 6.37 -11.40 -6.88
C GLY A 108 5.85 -10.72 -8.14
N LYS A 109 4.77 -11.23 -8.73
CA LYS A 109 4.23 -10.72 -10.00
C LYS A 109 3.31 -9.51 -9.80
N THR A 110 3.26 -8.62 -10.79
CA THR A 110 2.29 -7.50 -10.82
C THR A 110 0.89 -7.99 -11.20
N VAL A 111 0.18 -8.60 -10.25
CA VAL A 111 -1.13 -9.24 -10.45
C VAL A 111 -2.15 -8.85 -9.38
N GLY A 112 -3.43 -9.07 -9.67
CA GLY A 112 -4.55 -8.77 -8.77
C GLY A 112 -4.70 -7.28 -8.47
N GLY A 113 -5.46 -6.96 -7.42
CA GLY A 113 -5.67 -5.57 -6.97
C GLY A 113 -4.36 -4.89 -6.55
N THR A 114 -3.45 -5.63 -5.90
CA THR A 114 -2.11 -5.16 -5.55
C THR A 114 -1.30 -4.72 -6.76
N GLY A 115 -1.53 -5.33 -7.93
CA GLY A 115 -0.90 -4.94 -9.18
C GLY A 115 -1.13 -3.47 -9.55
N GLN A 116 -2.24 -2.86 -9.10
CA GLN A 116 -2.46 -1.43 -9.29
C GLN A 116 -1.42 -0.58 -8.55
N ALA A 117 -1.24 -0.81 -7.25
CA ALA A 117 -0.28 -0.06 -6.44
C ALA A 117 1.15 -0.25 -6.96
N ILE A 118 1.50 -1.46 -7.40
CA ILE A 118 2.81 -1.76 -8.00
C ILE A 118 3.03 -0.93 -9.27
N ARG A 119 2.04 -0.83 -10.18
CA ARG A 119 2.19 -0.05 -11.42
C ARG A 119 2.33 1.45 -11.16
N ILE A 120 1.52 2.00 -10.24
CA ILE A 120 1.64 3.41 -9.84
C ILE A 120 3.04 3.65 -9.24
N ALA A 121 3.48 2.81 -8.30
CA ALA A 121 4.80 2.97 -7.68
C ALA A 121 5.94 2.94 -8.71
N GLN A 122 5.90 1.98 -9.65
CA GLN A 122 6.88 1.86 -10.72
C GLN A 122 6.92 3.09 -11.63
N ALA A 123 5.76 3.64 -11.98
CA ALA A 123 5.66 4.83 -12.83
C ALA A 123 6.25 6.09 -12.15
N HIS A 124 6.20 6.15 -10.82
CA HIS A 124 6.75 7.24 -10.02
C HIS A 124 8.18 6.98 -9.50
N GLY A 125 8.84 5.88 -9.93
CA GLY A 125 10.19 5.54 -9.48
C GLY A 125 10.27 5.10 -8.01
N ILE A 126 9.15 4.77 -7.38
CA ILE A 126 9.06 4.36 -5.98
C ILE A 126 9.52 2.89 -5.84
N PRO A 127 10.49 2.58 -4.96
CA PRO A 127 10.93 1.21 -4.72
C PRO A 127 9.78 0.29 -4.26
N VAL A 128 9.70 -0.91 -4.85
CA VAL A 128 8.69 -1.92 -4.50
C VAL A 128 9.36 -3.19 -3.95
N PHE A 129 9.10 -3.48 -2.68
CA PHE A 129 9.49 -4.71 -1.99
C PHE A 129 8.30 -5.67 -1.95
N ASN A 130 8.28 -6.61 -2.90
CA ASN A 130 7.23 -7.59 -3.06
C ASN A 130 7.68 -8.92 -2.43
N LEU A 131 7.16 -9.21 -1.24
CA LEU A 131 7.51 -10.36 -0.40
C LEU A 131 7.19 -11.72 -1.03
N GLY A 132 6.57 -11.75 -2.21
CA GLY A 132 6.50 -12.95 -3.04
C GLY A 132 7.81 -13.29 -3.77
N ARG A 133 8.81 -12.42 -3.68
CA ARG A 133 10.20 -12.65 -4.13
C ARG A 133 11.07 -12.87 -2.90
N ASP A 134 11.80 -13.98 -2.87
CA ASP A 134 12.69 -14.31 -1.75
C ASP A 134 13.71 -13.20 -1.48
N LYS A 135 14.28 -12.62 -2.54
CA LYS A 135 15.22 -11.50 -2.42
C LYS A 135 14.67 -10.27 -1.66
N ASP A 136 13.41 -9.93 -1.85
CA ASP A 136 12.81 -8.74 -1.21
C ASP A 136 12.46 -9.06 0.24
N LEU A 137 12.01 -10.28 0.49
CA LEU A 137 11.77 -10.79 1.83
C LEU A 137 13.07 -10.83 2.65
N ASP A 138 14.15 -11.34 2.07
CA ASP A 138 15.45 -11.46 2.74
C ASP A 138 16.09 -10.09 2.98
N PHE A 139 15.93 -9.13 2.05
CA PHE A 139 16.35 -7.74 2.28
C PHE A 139 15.67 -7.13 3.51
N LEU A 140 14.34 -7.28 3.63
CA LEU A 140 13.62 -6.72 4.78
C LEU A 140 13.93 -7.46 6.09
N LYS A 141 14.17 -8.78 6.04
CA LYS A 141 14.66 -9.51 7.22
C LYS A 141 16.02 -8.99 7.68
N GLU A 142 16.94 -8.70 6.77
CA GLU A 142 18.25 -8.17 7.13
C GLU A 142 18.14 -6.76 7.73
N CYS A 143 17.26 -5.90 7.18
CA CYS A 143 16.96 -4.59 7.78
C CYS A 143 16.48 -4.71 9.23
N ILE A 144 15.56 -5.65 9.49
CA ILE A 144 15.05 -5.92 10.85
C ILE A 144 16.16 -6.45 11.77
N LYS A 145 16.94 -7.44 11.29
CA LYS A 145 18.02 -8.07 12.06
C LYS A 145 19.12 -7.09 12.45
N THR A 146 19.48 -6.19 11.53
CA THR A 146 20.52 -5.17 11.76
C THR A 146 19.98 -3.90 12.41
N ASN A 147 18.67 -3.77 12.52
CA ASN A 147 17.97 -2.56 12.96
C ASN A 147 18.33 -1.31 12.13
N GLN A 148 18.60 -1.49 10.84
CA GLN A 148 19.01 -0.45 9.89
C GLN A 148 18.11 -0.43 8.66
N ILE A 149 17.92 0.74 8.06
CA ILE A 149 17.20 0.91 6.80
C ILE A 149 18.20 1.35 5.74
N PHE A 150 18.34 0.55 4.69
CA PHE A 150 19.24 0.79 3.56
C PHE A 150 18.53 1.37 2.34
N ILE A 151 17.40 2.05 2.57
CA ILE A 151 16.58 2.69 1.55
C ILE A 151 16.88 4.19 1.61
N SER A 152 17.39 4.75 0.52
CA SER A 152 17.54 6.21 0.41
C SER A 152 16.17 6.87 0.36
N LYS A 153 15.97 7.90 1.18
CA LYS A 153 14.84 8.83 1.05
C LYS A 153 15.07 9.80 -0.10
#